data_AF-A0A6P2CVZ7-F1
#
_entry.id   AF-A0A6P2CVZ7-F1
#
_cell.length_a   1.000
_cell.length_b   1.000
_cell.length_c   1.000
_cell.angle_alpha   90.00
_cell.angle_beta   90.00
_cell.angle_gamma   90.00
#
_symmetry.space_group_name_H-M   'P 1'
#
loop_
_entity.id
_entity.type
_entity.pdbx_description
1 polymer ?
#
loop_
_entity_poly.entity_id
_entity_poly.type
_entity_poly.pdbx_seq_one_letter_code
_entity_poly.pdbx_strand_id
1 'polypeptide(L)'
;MNLTQSEIDLDLGSVTMSCSTDEIATVLAGLLREMRSAAPFIRPDERDVLRQIMAHDSGALAVAEVFPDFARGSEAHTTLRKLRTAQFIRPAGRDCWDPHEHIEIRPFARVVWDRLGEAGVFGDPPALDEDDVDLALPGADDPVEESEPEPAPARKGKRAGAQWDEGDVLDFLNDEDTKG
;
A
#
# COMPACT_ATOMS: atom_id res chain seq x y z
N MET A 1 -26.95 34.64 -8.39
CA MET A 1 -27.62 33.75 -7.42
C MET A 1 -26.52 33.28 -6.48
N ASN A 2 -26.51 33.74 -5.23
CA ASN A 2 -25.50 33.32 -4.26
C ASN A 2 -25.81 31.89 -3.84
N LEU A 3 -24.95 30.94 -4.22
CA LEU A 3 -24.89 29.64 -3.59
C LEU A 3 -24.51 29.89 -2.13
N THR A 4 -25.46 29.71 -1.21
CA THR A 4 -25.21 29.71 0.22
C THR A 4 -24.19 28.62 0.51
N GLN A 5 -22.94 29.02 0.79
CA GLN A 5 -21.94 28.10 1.35
C GLN A 5 -22.56 27.47 2.60
N SER A 6 -22.73 26.15 2.55
CA SER A 6 -23.24 25.40 3.70
C SER A 6 -22.07 25.20 4.65
N GLU A 7 -22.11 25.92 5.77
CA GLU A 7 -21.23 25.72 6.91
C GLU A 7 -21.74 24.53 7.74
N ILE A 8 -20.81 23.71 8.21
CA ILE A 8 -21.03 22.53 9.03
C ILE A 8 -20.23 22.73 10.32
N ASP A 9 -20.93 22.68 11.45
CA ASP A 9 -20.30 22.67 12.77
C ASP A 9 -19.89 21.22 13.11
N LEU A 10 -18.59 21.01 13.21
CA LEU A 10 -17.99 19.75 13.66
C LEU A 10 -17.74 19.81 15.16
N ASP A 11 -18.44 18.98 15.92
CA ASP A 11 -18.15 18.76 17.32
C ASP A 11 -17.01 17.72 17.46
N LEU A 12 -15.85 18.19 17.94
CA LEU A 12 -14.66 17.38 18.18
C LEU A 12 -14.51 17.02 19.67
N GLY A 13 -15.59 17.15 20.45
CA GLY A 13 -15.67 16.87 21.87
C GLY A 13 -15.29 18.08 22.73
N SER A 14 -14.01 18.44 22.75
CA SER A 14 -13.54 19.60 23.56
C SER A 14 -13.67 20.94 22.84
N VAL A 15 -13.87 20.91 21.53
CA VAL A 15 -13.92 22.09 20.66
C VAL A 15 -14.93 21.86 19.54
N THR A 16 -15.67 22.90 19.18
CA THR A 16 -16.50 22.96 17.98
C THR A 16 -15.77 23.76 16.90
N MET A 17 -15.77 23.25 15.67
CA MET A 17 -15.13 23.89 14.53
C MET A 17 -16.16 24.06 13.41
N SER A 18 -16.43 25.29 13.00
CA SER A 18 -17.24 25.55 11.79
C SER A 18 -16.33 25.44 10.57
N CYS A 19 -16.75 24.66 9.58
CA CYS A 19 -16.09 24.54 8.29
C CYS A 19 -17.12 24.59 7.17
N SER A 20 -16.75 25.17 6.04
CA SER A 20 -17.52 24.97 4.82
C SER A 20 -17.46 23.51 4.36
N THR A 21 -18.47 23.10 3.60
CA THR A 21 -18.50 21.77 2.99
C THR A 21 -17.30 21.54 2.07
N ASP A 22 -16.83 22.59 1.39
CA ASP A 22 -15.70 22.53 0.45
C ASP A 22 -14.36 22.29 1.16
N GLU A 23 -14.15 22.89 2.34
CA GLU A 23 -12.96 22.67 3.15
C GLU A 23 -12.90 21.22 3.64
N ILE A 24 -14.02 20.70 4.16
CA ILE A 24 -14.11 19.31 4.60
C ILE A 24 -13.86 18.37 3.42
N ALA A 25 -14.50 18.61 2.28
CA ALA A 25 -14.31 17.80 1.08
C ALA A 25 -12.85 17.79 0.63
N THR A 26 -12.17 18.94 0.67
CA THR A 26 -10.76 19.06 0.30
C THR A 26 -9.86 18.25 1.22
N VAL A 27 -10.06 18.34 2.54
CA VAL A 27 -9.29 17.58 3.53
C VAL A 27 -9.50 16.07 3.36
N LEU A 28 -10.76 15.62 3.27
CA LEU A 28 -11.06 14.20 3.10
C LEU A 28 -10.57 13.65 1.75
N ALA A 29 -10.63 14.45 0.69
CA ALA A 29 -10.07 14.08 -0.61
C ALA A 29 -8.54 13.94 -0.55
N GLY A 30 -7.85 14.78 0.22
CA GLY A 30 -6.41 14.67 0.49
C GLY A 30 -6.07 13.34 1.17
N LEU A 31 -6.75 13.02 2.26
CA LEU A 31 -6.54 11.75 2.98
C LEU A 31 -6.85 10.53 2.11
N LEU A 32 -7.93 10.57 1.33
CA LEU A 32 -8.26 9.48 0.40
C LEU A 32 -7.21 9.34 -0.70
N ARG A 33 -6.65 10.45 -1.19
CA ARG A 33 -5.57 10.44 -2.18
C ARG A 33 -4.30 9.79 -1.64
N GLU A 34 -3.95 10.05 -0.38
CA GLU A 34 -2.82 9.39 0.29
C GLU A 34 -3.04 7.88 0.42
N MET A 35 -4.24 7.44 0.78
CA MET A 35 -4.55 6.00 0.80
C MET A 35 -4.44 5.37 -0.59
N ARG A 36 -4.98 6.06 -1.61
CA ARG A 36 -4.96 5.59 -3.01
C ARG A 36 -3.56 5.59 -3.62
N SER A 37 -2.64 6.47 -3.20
CA SER A 37 -1.26 6.46 -3.70
C SER A 37 -0.50 5.19 -3.27
N ALA A 38 -0.88 4.59 -2.13
CA ALA A 38 -0.32 3.33 -1.66
C ALA A 38 -0.97 2.09 -2.29
N ALA A 39 -2.18 2.21 -2.85
CA ALA A 39 -2.97 1.09 -3.40
C ALA A 39 -2.23 0.25 -4.48
N PRO A 40 -1.43 0.82 -5.40
CA PRO A 40 -0.68 0.04 -6.39
C PRO A 40 0.38 -0.90 -5.80
N PHE A 41 0.82 -0.65 -4.57
CA PHE A 41 1.87 -1.42 -3.90
C PHE A 41 1.33 -2.55 -3.00
N ILE A 42 0.00 -2.66 -2.90
CA ILE A 42 -0.69 -3.69 -2.13
C ILE A 42 -1.15 -4.78 -3.10
N ARG A 43 -0.54 -5.96 -2.95
CA ARG A 43 -0.81 -7.15 -3.76
C ARG A 43 -2.20 -7.74 -3.49
N PRO A 44 -2.77 -8.54 -4.40
CA PRO A 44 -4.10 -9.14 -4.20
C PRO A 44 -4.24 -9.94 -2.90
N ASP A 45 -3.26 -10.78 -2.55
CA ASP A 45 -3.22 -11.55 -1.30
C ASP A 45 -3.17 -10.64 -0.05
N GLU A 46 -2.45 -9.52 -0.13
CA GLU A 46 -2.41 -8.51 0.93
C GLU A 46 -3.76 -7.78 1.08
N ARG A 47 -4.53 -7.65 -0.01
CA ARG A 47 -5.92 -7.14 0.04
C ARG A 47 -6.86 -8.15 0.67
N ASP A 48 -6.68 -9.45 0.43
CA ASP A 48 -7.47 -10.49 1.08
C ASP A 48 -7.31 -10.43 2.61
N VAL A 49 -6.06 -10.25 3.08
CA VAL A 49 -5.76 -9.98 4.49
C VAL A 49 -6.48 -8.73 4.99
N LEU A 50 -6.43 -7.64 4.22
CA LEU A 50 -7.14 -6.42 4.59
C LEU A 50 -8.65 -6.66 4.70
N ARG A 51 -9.27 -7.39 3.76
CA ARG A 51 -10.71 -7.75 3.86
C ARG A 51 -11.01 -8.52 5.13
N GLN A 52 -10.17 -9.51 5.48
CA GLN A 52 -10.31 -10.27 6.71
C GLN A 52 -10.27 -9.36 7.94
N ILE A 53 -9.32 -8.43 8.01
CA ILE A 53 -9.21 -7.46 9.10
C ILE A 53 -10.45 -6.56 9.15
N MET A 54 -10.87 -6.00 8.00
CA MET A 54 -11.99 -5.06 7.92
C MET A 54 -13.35 -5.71 8.25
N ALA A 55 -13.46 -7.04 8.17
CA ALA A 55 -14.65 -7.77 8.57
C ALA A 55 -14.88 -7.84 10.10
N HIS A 56 -13.90 -7.40 10.91
CA HIS A 56 -13.96 -7.43 12.37
C HIS A 56 -14.00 -6.03 12.96
N ASP A 57 -14.46 -5.92 14.21
CA ASP A 57 -14.38 -4.67 14.96
C ASP A 57 -12.93 -4.23 15.18
N SER A 58 -12.70 -2.93 15.22
CA SER A 58 -11.35 -2.38 15.43
C SER A 58 -10.77 -2.85 16.76
N GLY A 59 -9.54 -3.36 16.73
CA GLY A 59 -8.87 -3.87 17.92
C GLY A 59 -9.36 -5.24 18.40
N ALA A 60 -10.27 -5.90 17.69
CA ALA A 60 -10.78 -7.21 18.08
C ALA A 60 -9.86 -8.38 17.67
N LEU A 61 -9.01 -8.19 16.66
CA LEU A 61 -8.10 -9.21 16.14
C LEU A 61 -6.68 -8.98 16.62
N ALA A 62 -6.05 -10.02 17.17
CA ALA A 62 -4.60 -10.07 17.37
C ALA A 62 -3.87 -10.47 16.07
N VAL A 63 -2.60 -10.06 15.94
CA VAL A 63 -1.77 -10.41 14.78
C VAL A 63 -1.68 -11.92 14.56
N ALA A 64 -1.52 -12.72 15.63
CA ALA A 64 -1.42 -14.17 15.54
C ALA A 64 -2.70 -14.85 15.01
N GLU A 65 -3.86 -14.20 15.12
CA GLU A 65 -5.12 -14.75 14.61
C GLU A 65 -5.24 -14.58 13.09
N VAL A 66 -4.57 -13.56 12.54
CA VAL A 66 -4.46 -13.34 11.09
C VAL A 66 -3.24 -14.07 10.52
N PHE A 67 -2.14 -14.10 11.27
CA PHE A 67 -0.86 -14.69 10.89
C PHE A 67 -0.32 -15.57 12.03
N PRO A 68 -0.70 -16.86 12.10
CA PRO A 68 -0.30 -17.76 13.20
C PRO A 68 1.22 -17.89 13.38
N ASP A 69 1.95 -17.90 12.26
CA ASP A 69 3.42 -18.01 12.24
C ASP A 69 4.11 -16.64 12.14
N PHE A 70 3.49 -15.58 12.69
CA PHE A 70 4.03 -14.23 12.60
C PHE A 70 5.44 -14.13 13.18
N ALA A 71 6.37 -13.66 12.35
CA ALA A 71 7.73 -13.32 12.77
C ALA A 71 8.13 -11.96 12.19
N ARG A 72 8.99 -11.22 12.90
CA ARG A 72 9.55 -9.98 12.36
C ARG A 72 10.43 -10.28 11.15
N GLY A 73 10.25 -9.47 10.10
CA GLY A 73 10.94 -9.65 8.81
C GLY A 73 10.30 -10.69 7.90
N SER A 74 9.25 -11.38 8.35
CA SER A 74 8.45 -12.26 7.49
C SER A 74 7.61 -11.47 6.47
N GLU A 75 7.01 -12.20 5.53
CA GLU A 75 6.02 -11.66 4.60
C GLU A 75 4.81 -11.06 5.34
N ALA A 76 4.31 -11.72 6.37
CA ALA A 76 3.24 -11.20 7.23
C ALA A 76 3.59 -9.84 7.84
N HIS A 77 4.84 -9.68 8.31
CA HIS A 77 5.32 -8.38 8.81
C HIS A 77 5.37 -7.32 7.71
N THR A 78 5.79 -7.70 6.50
CA THR A 78 5.79 -6.80 5.34
C THR A 78 4.38 -6.35 4.97
N THR A 79 3.42 -7.27 4.94
CA THR A 79 2.00 -6.98 4.68
C THR A 79 1.45 -5.98 5.70
N LEU A 80 1.62 -6.23 6.99
CA LEU A 80 1.14 -5.32 8.04
C LEU A 80 1.80 -3.93 7.95
N ARG A 81 3.09 -3.87 7.60
CA ARG A 81 3.78 -2.58 7.37
C ARG A 81 3.19 -1.83 6.19
N LYS A 82 2.95 -2.49 5.05
CA LYS A 82 2.33 -1.85 3.88
C LYS A 82 0.93 -1.34 4.19
N LEU A 83 0.09 -2.14 4.86
CA LEU A 83 -1.25 -1.75 5.25
C LEU A 83 -1.24 -0.57 6.25
N ARG A 84 -0.25 -0.50 7.15
CA ARG A 84 -0.02 0.65 8.03
C ARG A 84 0.38 1.90 7.25
N THR A 85 1.36 1.79 6.34
CA THR A 85 1.81 2.90 5.50
C THR A 85 0.68 3.44 4.63
N ALA A 86 -0.17 2.56 4.12
CA ALA A 86 -1.38 2.91 3.38
C ALA A 86 -2.53 3.42 4.26
N GLN A 87 -2.27 3.66 5.55
CA GLN A 87 -3.19 4.25 6.52
C GLN A 87 -4.45 3.43 6.82
N PHE A 88 -4.48 2.13 6.54
CA PHE A 88 -5.64 1.29 6.88
C PHE A 88 -5.65 0.89 8.35
N ILE A 89 -4.49 0.47 8.85
CA ILE A 89 -4.36 -0.14 10.18
C ILE A 89 -3.19 0.43 10.96
N ARG A 90 -3.16 0.18 12.26
CA ARG A 90 -2.00 0.36 13.13
C ARG A 90 -2.04 -0.66 14.26
N PRO A 91 -0.93 -0.93 14.95
CA PRO A 91 -0.98 -1.68 16.19
C PRO A 91 -1.67 -0.82 17.27
N ALA A 92 -2.51 -1.45 18.11
CA ALA A 92 -3.41 -0.75 19.03
C ALA A 92 -2.68 -0.17 20.26
N GLY A 93 -1.73 -0.94 20.81
CA GLY A 93 -0.98 -0.56 22.01
C GLY A 93 0.36 0.05 21.69
N ARG A 94 1.24 -0.71 21.02
CA ARG A 94 2.64 -0.33 20.78
C ARG A 94 2.85 0.15 19.35
N ASP A 95 3.89 0.94 19.12
CA ASP A 95 4.29 1.35 17.76
C ASP A 95 4.93 0.24 16.91
N CYS A 96 4.84 -1.01 17.36
CA CYS A 96 5.46 -2.14 16.69
C CYS A 96 4.57 -3.38 16.68
N TRP A 97 4.76 -4.23 15.67
CA TRP A 97 3.98 -5.46 15.50
C TRP A 97 4.57 -6.60 16.34
N ASP A 98 3.69 -7.31 17.03
CA ASP A 98 3.98 -8.58 17.72
C ASP A 98 2.77 -9.51 17.65
N PRO A 99 2.93 -10.83 17.85
CA PRO A 99 1.85 -11.80 17.69
C PRO A 99 0.61 -11.54 18.55
N HIS A 100 0.76 -10.91 19.72
CA HIS A 100 -0.34 -10.66 20.67
C HIS A 100 -0.86 -9.22 20.61
N GLU A 101 -0.24 -8.37 19.81
CA GLU A 101 -0.68 -7.00 19.55
C GLU A 101 -1.98 -7.02 18.76
N HIS A 102 -2.92 -6.14 19.14
CA HIS A 102 -4.19 -6.04 18.45
C HIS A 102 -4.08 -5.11 17.25
N ILE A 103 -4.79 -5.45 16.18
CA ILE A 103 -4.85 -4.69 14.95
C ILE A 103 -5.97 -3.66 15.09
N GLU A 104 -5.61 -2.39 15.17
CA GLU A 104 -6.55 -1.28 15.15
C GLU A 104 -6.76 -0.81 13.71
N ILE A 105 -8.02 -0.68 13.33
CA ILE A 105 -8.43 -0.10 12.05
C ILE A 105 -8.55 1.40 12.23
N ARG A 106 -7.87 2.19 11.38
CA ARG A 106 -7.91 3.65 11.49
C ARG A 106 -9.34 4.14 11.21
N PRO A 107 -9.86 5.11 11.99
CA PRO A 107 -11.25 5.57 11.84
C PRO A 107 -11.59 6.03 10.41
N PHE A 108 -10.69 6.77 9.76
CA PHE A 108 -10.91 7.21 8.38
C PHE A 108 -10.95 6.02 7.40
N ALA A 109 -10.06 5.04 7.56
CA ALA A 109 -10.06 3.84 6.73
C ALA A 109 -11.35 3.02 6.87
N ARG A 110 -11.88 2.91 8.10
CA ARG A 110 -13.19 2.30 8.36
C ARG A 110 -14.29 3.02 7.60
N VAL A 111 -14.38 4.35 7.73
CA VAL A 111 -15.40 5.15 7.02
C VAL A 111 -15.29 4.96 5.51
N VAL A 112 -14.09 5.05 4.96
CA VAL A 112 -13.84 4.88 3.53
C VAL A 112 -14.29 3.49 3.06
N TRP A 113 -13.90 2.44 3.78
CA TRP A 113 -14.25 1.07 3.44
C TRP A 113 -15.75 0.82 3.48
N ASP A 114 -16.43 1.30 4.51
CA ASP A 114 -17.87 1.08 4.69
C ASP A 114 -18.70 1.89 3.67
N ARG A 115 -18.21 3.05 3.22
CA ARG A 115 -18.96 3.95 2.32
C ARG A 115 -18.62 3.78 0.85
N LEU A 116 -17.37 3.48 0.52
CA LEU A 116 -16.88 3.37 -0.86
C LEU A 116 -16.58 1.92 -1.26
N GLY A 117 -16.43 1.01 -0.29
CA GLY A 117 -15.97 -0.34 -0.54
C GLY A 117 -14.51 -0.42 -0.98
N GLU A 118 -14.03 -1.64 -1.17
CA GLU A 118 -12.66 -1.90 -1.62
C GLU A 118 -12.39 -1.32 -3.02
N ALA A 119 -13.32 -1.50 -3.97
CA ALA A 119 -13.18 -0.98 -5.33
C ALA A 119 -13.03 0.55 -5.36
N GLY A 120 -13.68 1.25 -4.43
CA GLY A 120 -13.53 2.70 -4.27
C GLY A 120 -12.13 3.13 -3.84
N VAL A 121 -11.33 2.23 -3.23
CA VAL A 121 -9.97 2.54 -2.77
C VAL A 121 -8.92 2.02 -3.74
N PHE A 122 -9.07 0.79 -4.24
CA PHE A 122 -8.07 0.15 -5.07
C PHE A 122 -8.32 0.28 -6.58
N GLY A 123 -9.46 0.85 -6.96
CA GLY A 123 -9.98 0.78 -8.32
C GLY A 123 -10.57 -0.60 -8.62
N ASP A 124 -11.24 -0.72 -9.76
CA ASP A 124 -11.54 -2.04 -10.29
C ASP A 124 -10.21 -2.73 -10.58
N PRO A 125 -10.04 -4.02 -10.21
CA PRO A 125 -8.93 -4.78 -10.75
C PRO A 125 -9.00 -4.67 -12.28
N PRO A 126 -7.89 -4.44 -12.99
CA PRO A 126 -7.92 -4.58 -14.44
C PRO A 126 -8.54 -5.94 -14.71
N ALA A 127 -9.58 -5.98 -15.55
CA ALA A 127 -10.10 -7.25 -16.04
C ALA A 127 -8.88 -7.99 -16.59
N LEU A 128 -8.52 -9.08 -15.94
CA LEU A 128 -7.58 -10.01 -16.51
C LEU A 128 -8.38 -10.66 -17.63
N ASP A 129 -8.37 -10.02 -18.80
CA ASP A 129 -8.73 -10.71 -20.03
C ASP A 129 -7.71 -11.86 -20.11
N GLU A 130 -8.15 -13.09 -19.80
CA GLU A 130 -7.33 -14.30 -19.85
C GLU A 130 -6.93 -14.67 -21.29
N ASP A 131 -7.28 -13.83 -22.27
CA ASP A 131 -7.00 -14.03 -23.68
C ASP A 131 -5.86 -13.10 -24.15
N ASP A 132 -4.85 -13.74 -24.74
CA ASP A 132 -3.73 -13.16 -25.52
C ASP A 132 -2.56 -12.53 -24.76
N VAL A 133 -1.82 -13.36 -24.02
CA VAL A 133 -0.35 -13.32 -24.13
C VAL A 133 0.10 -14.54 -24.93
N ASP A 134 0.09 -14.41 -26.26
CA ASP A 134 0.75 -15.36 -27.14
C ASP A 134 2.28 -15.25 -26.92
N LEU A 135 2.82 -16.18 -26.14
CA LEU A 135 4.26 -16.35 -25.92
C LEU A 135 4.95 -17.08 -27.09
N ALA A 136 4.31 -17.18 -28.26
CA ALA A 136 5.01 -17.59 -29.48
C ALA A 136 6.02 -16.51 -29.88
N LEU A 137 7.26 -16.68 -29.42
CA LEU A 137 8.43 -16.07 -30.05
C LEU A 137 8.47 -16.51 -31.51
N PRO A 138 8.40 -15.58 -32.50
CA PRO A 138 8.57 -15.96 -33.88
C PRO A 138 10.05 -16.28 -34.13
N GLY A 139 10.35 -17.55 -34.40
CA GLY A 139 11.60 -17.95 -35.07
C GLY A 139 12.50 -18.95 -34.33
N ALA A 140 11.95 -20.05 -33.81
CA ALA A 140 12.76 -21.21 -33.44
C ALA A 140 12.35 -22.42 -34.29
N ASP A 141 13.12 -22.64 -35.37
CA ASP A 141 13.41 -23.89 -36.11
C ASP A 141 14.09 -23.41 -37.41
N ASP A 142 15.36 -23.70 -37.76
CA ASP A 142 16.09 -24.97 -37.71
C ASP A 142 17.64 -24.72 -37.79
N PRO A 143 18.48 -25.76 -37.59
CA PRO A 143 19.89 -25.67 -37.16
C PRO A 143 20.91 -25.80 -38.29
N VAL A 144 22.07 -25.12 -38.22
CA VAL A 144 23.31 -25.63 -38.85
C VAL A 144 24.62 -25.04 -38.25
N GLU A 145 25.53 -25.97 -37.95
CA GLU A 145 27.00 -25.96 -38.06
C GLU A 145 27.93 -25.30 -37.02
N GLU A 146 28.76 -26.18 -36.45
CA GLU A 146 29.93 -25.98 -35.61
C GLU A 146 31.00 -25.12 -36.28
N SER A 147 31.59 -24.19 -35.53
CA SER A 147 32.97 -23.73 -35.73
C SER A 147 33.49 -23.15 -34.42
N GLU A 148 34.40 -23.87 -33.78
CA GLU A 148 35.10 -23.52 -32.54
C GLU A 148 36.42 -22.73 -32.85
N PRO A 149 37.19 -22.21 -31.87
CA PRO A 149 37.18 -20.79 -31.48
C PRO A 149 38.57 -20.09 -31.56
N GLU A 150 38.60 -18.74 -31.45
CA GLU A 150 39.81 -18.00 -30.99
C GLU A 150 39.46 -16.76 -30.14
N PRO A 151 40.36 -16.30 -29.22
CA PRO A 151 39.95 -15.79 -27.92
C PRO A 151 40.26 -14.30 -27.62
N ALA A 152 39.58 -13.82 -26.56
CA ALA A 152 39.90 -12.71 -25.64
C ALA A 152 39.46 -11.26 -26.02
N PRO A 153 39.20 -10.35 -25.04
CA PRO A 153 39.51 -10.46 -23.60
C PRO A 153 38.33 -10.27 -22.63
N ALA A 154 38.59 -10.74 -21.41
CA ALA A 154 37.72 -10.77 -20.25
C ALA A 154 37.03 -9.43 -19.93
N ARG A 155 35.69 -9.45 -19.88
CA ARG A 155 34.92 -8.49 -19.08
C ARG A 155 34.48 -9.18 -17.79
N LYS A 156 35.11 -8.72 -16.70
CA LYS A 156 34.86 -9.09 -15.31
C LYS A 156 33.37 -9.26 -15.04
N GLY A 157 33.01 -10.42 -14.54
CA GLY A 157 31.74 -10.64 -13.88
C GLY A 157 31.59 -9.71 -12.67
N LYS A 158 30.38 -9.18 -12.53
CA LYS A 158 29.78 -8.87 -11.23
C LYS A 158 28.30 -9.19 -11.35
N ARG A 159 27.94 -10.42 -10.96
CA ARG A 159 26.65 -10.63 -10.30
C ARG A 159 26.76 -9.93 -8.95
N ALA A 160 25.98 -8.89 -8.77
CA ALA A 160 25.65 -8.39 -7.45
C ALA A 160 24.15 -8.17 -7.46
N GLY A 161 23.43 -8.97 -6.68
CA GLY A 161 22.04 -8.67 -6.37
C GLY A 161 21.99 -7.25 -5.82
N ALA A 162 21.03 -6.47 -6.31
CA ALA A 162 20.68 -5.21 -5.68
C ALA A 162 20.13 -5.54 -4.29
N GLN A 163 21.04 -5.57 -3.31
CA GLN A 163 20.71 -5.45 -1.91
C GLN A 163 20.22 -4.02 -1.75
N TRP A 164 18.92 -3.85 -1.53
CA TRP A 164 18.33 -2.57 -1.21
C TRP A 164 18.86 -2.17 0.17
N ASP A 165 19.64 -1.09 0.23
CA ASP A 165 20.17 -0.54 1.47
C ASP A 165 19.07 0.28 2.16
N GLU A 166 18.89 0.06 3.46
CA GLU A 166 17.79 0.60 4.27
C GLU A 166 17.93 2.11 4.57
N GLY A 167 18.97 2.77 4.05
CA GLY A 167 19.23 4.20 4.20
C GLY A 167 18.58 5.12 3.15
N ASP A 168 18.26 4.63 1.96
CA ASP A 168 17.84 5.47 0.81
C ASP A 168 16.33 5.80 0.76
N VAL A 169 15.52 5.30 1.70
CA VAL A 169 14.06 5.52 1.72
C VAL A 169 13.67 6.73 2.57
N LEU A 170 14.60 7.30 3.33
CA LEU A 170 14.32 8.40 4.27
C LEU A 170 14.68 9.80 3.75
N ASP A 171 15.40 9.92 2.62
CA ASP A 171 15.74 11.23 2.03
C ASP A 171 14.64 11.83 1.14
N PHE A 172 13.60 11.06 0.80
CA PHE A 172 12.47 11.58 -0.01
C PHE A 172 11.42 12.35 0.80
N LEU A 173 11.49 12.31 2.15
CA LEU A 173 10.53 12.95 3.05
C LEU A 173 11.09 14.18 3.78
N ASN A 174 12.33 14.60 3.48
CA ASN A 174 13.00 15.66 4.25
C ASN A 174 13.47 16.87 3.41
N ASP A 175 12.90 17.07 2.23
CA ASP A 175 13.14 18.26 1.41
C ASP A 175 11.88 19.14 1.35
N GLU A 176 11.55 19.76 2.49
CA GLU A 176 10.89 21.07 2.51
C GLU A 176 11.75 22.07 3.28
N ASP A 177 12.06 23.16 2.58
CA ASP A 177 12.34 24.50 3.09
C ASP A 177 13.60 24.75 3.95
N THR A 178 14.71 24.99 3.24
CA THR A 178 15.67 26.04 3.67
C THR A 178 15.89 27.09 2.58
N LYS A 179 14.89 27.97 2.37
CA LYS A 179 15.12 29.38 1.99
C LYS A 179 14.02 30.29 2.54
N GLY A 180 14.27 30.82 3.73
CA GLY A 180 13.63 32.00 4.31
C GLY A 180 14.59 32.63 5.30
#